data_AF-A0A2E7WEY2-F1
#
_entry.id   AF-A0A2E7WEY2-F1
#
_cell.length_a   1.000
_cell.length_b   1.000
_cell.length_c   1.000
_cell.angle_alpha   90.00
_cell.angle_beta   90.00
_cell.angle_gamma   90.00
#
_symmetry.space_group_name_H-M   'P 1'
#
loop_
_entity.id
_entity.type
_entity.pdbx_description
1 polymer ?
#
loop_
_entity_poly.entity_id
_entity_poly.type
_entity_poly.pdbx_seq_one_letter_code
_entity_poly.pdbx_strand_id
1 'polypeptide(L)'
;MKMLKEQIMSKKIKIVGPTVKTIWGREVDLNQVPESSIPQFDGYEFLYLKFKRMSDFMENPNSSKSLSNVGVRANNEKDEDAVVALYSDYVRDGVDLNYPVPTMTEDGTLIDGRGRTHAHIDYDQEWMVFGVYRPTVNLQEERRVLKTAGLVANIRKRPARGNSLNDYISCGISLQSQGDLGDTDTEIEEWLCEAKFFEDFPSAIDKTNGLVTRVKNAIRKKTVSNINVMKVGEVIEWCNNPSRTGFPNVDSKSVVILNTKSSDYLLRLLKQFQREYSLWRTMEIILWTTQSDYNKAKSDMNNVQKELENEWIERNRMLGQSTAKGEIRPIPWTVLGCVPQFEDEGQDLNSIELISPEDY
;
A
#
# COMPACT_ATOMS: atom_id res chain seq x y z
N MET A 1 51.00 10.22 -17.69
CA MET A 1 49.52 10.38 -17.66
C MET A 1 48.86 9.31 -18.54
N LYS A 2 49.08 8.02 -18.22
CA LYS A 2 48.52 6.87 -18.96
C LYS A 2 48.67 5.57 -18.15
N MET A 3 48.36 5.58 -16.85
CA MET A 3 48.28 4.37 -16.00
C MET A 3 47.46 4.67 -14.74
N LEU A 4 46.16 4.93 -14.91
CA LEU A 4 45.17 4.84 -13.83
C LEU A 4 43.76 4.59 -14.43
N LYS A 5 43.71 3.69 -15.41
CA LYS A 5 42.47 3.20 -16.03
C LYS A 5 42.61 1.69 -16.19
N GLU A 6 42.61 0.97 -15.07
CA GLU A 6 42.36 -0.47 -15.03
C GLU A 6 42.47 -0.93 -13.57
N GLN A 7 41.32 -0.89 -12.88
CA GLN A 7 40.85 -1.86 -11.88
C GLN A 7 39.67 -1.25 -11.11
N ILE A 8 38.60 -0.88 -11.83
CA ILE A 8 37.27 -1.06 -11.26
C ILE A 8 36.90 -2.48 -11.69
N MET A 9 37.29 -3.48 -10.91
CA MET A 9 36.65 -4.78 -11.04
C MET A 9 35.18 -4.55 -10.69
N SER A 10 34.29 -4.55 -11.68
CA SER A 10 32.85 -4.45 -11.46
C SER A 10 32.49 -5.52 -10.44
N LYS A 11 31.99 -5.12 -9.28
CA LYS A 11 31.59 -6.06 -8.24
C LYS A 11 30.45 -6.87 -8.84
N LYS A 12 30.72 -8.13 -9.23
CA LYS A 12 29.72 -8.94 -9.90
C LYS A 12 28.52 -9.09 -8.97
N ILE A 13 27.33 -8.69 -9.44
CA ILE A 13 26.10 -8.81 -8.67
C ILE A 13 25.91 -10.29 -8.31
N LYS A 14 25.74 -10.56 -7.02
CA LYS A 14 25.46 -11.91 -6.53
C LYS A 14 24.04 -12.30 -6.96
N ILE A 15 23.89 -13.47 -7.55
CA ILE A 15 22.60 -14.05 -7.94
C ILE A 15 22.41 -15.35 -7.16
N VAL A 16 21.21 -15.57 -6.63
CA VAL A 16 20.85 -16.79 -5.90
C VAL A 16 19.68 -17.48 -6.61
N GLY A 17 19.86 -18.75 -6.94
CA GLY A 17 18.86 -19.56 -7.64
C GLY A 17 18.99 -19.50 -9.17
N PRO A 18 17.91 -19.70 -9.93
CA PRO A 18 17.94 -19.67 -11.39
C PRO A 18 18.32 -18.28 -11.89
N THR A 19 19.07 -18.21 -12.99
CA THR A 19 19.50 -16.95 -13.61
C THR A 19 18.55 -16.46 -14.69
N VAL A 20 17.74 -17.35 -15.27
CA VAL A 20 16.78 -17.02 -16.34
C VAL A 20 15.40 -17.58 -16.00
N LYS A 21 14.36 -16.77 -16.22
CA LYS A 21 12.95 -17.17 -16.14
C LYS A 21 12.11 -16.46 -17.20
N THR A 22 11.01 -17.07 -17.58
CA THR A 22 9.98 -16.43 -18.40
C THR A 22 9.05 -15.62 -17.50
N ILE A 23 8.94 -14.32 -17.76
CA ILE A 23 8.03 -13.40 -17.08
C ILE A 23 7.34 -12.56 -18.18
N TRP A 24 6.01 -12.42 -18.12
CA TRP A 24 5.25 -11.70 -19.15
C TRP A 24 5.51 -12.20 -20.58
N GLY A 25 5.70 -13.52 -20.73
CA GLY A 25 5.97 -14.15 -22.03
C GLY A 25 7.36 -13.88 -22.61
N ARG A 26 8.29 -13.28 -21.85
CA ARG A 26 9.67 -12.98 -22.29
C ARG A 26 10.69 -13.56 -21.32
N GLU A 27 11.87 -13.90 -21.83
CA GLU A 27 12.99 -14.32 -20.98
C GLU A 27 13.60 -13.12 -20.26
N VAL A 28 13.78 -13.27 -18.96
CA VAL A 28 14.45 -12.31 -18.08
C VAL A 28 15.71 -12.98 -17.54
N ASP A 29 16.88 -12.40 -17.81
CA ASP A 29 18.19 -12.89 -17.35
C ASP A 29 18.80 -11.96 -16.31
N LEU A 30 18.99 -12.46 -15.08
CA LEU A 30 19.55 -11.68 -13.97
C LEU A 30 21.00 -11.26 -14.19
N ASN A 31 21.74 -11.91 -15.10
CA ASN A 31 23.09 -11.48 -15.45
C ASN A 31 23.10 -10.18 -16.27
N GLN A 32 21.96 -9.78 -16.82
CA GLN A 32 21.81 -8.55 -17.61
C GLN A 32 21.38 -7.35 -16.75
N VAL A 33 21.15 -7.54 -15.45
CA VAL A 33 20.78 -6.44 -14.55
C VAL A 33 22.00 -5.54 -14.33
N PRO A 34 21.96 -4.27 -14.73
CA PRO A 34 23.06 -3.35 -14.49
C PRO A 34 23.16 -3.01 -13.00
N GLU A 35 24.38 -2.80 -12.49
CA GLU A 35 24.60 -2.40 -11.09
C GLU A 35 23.89 -1.08 -10.75
N SER A 36 23.73 -0.20 -11.74
CA SER A 36 22.98 1.06 -11.61
C SER A 36 21.49 0.89 -11.35
N SER A 37 20.91 -0.28 -11.60
CA SER A 37 19.51 -0.56 -11.28
C SER A 37 19.33 -1.25 -9.92
N ILE A 38 20.38 -1.37 -9.12
CA ILE A 38 20.27 -1.80 -7.72
C ILE A 38 20.15 -0.56 -6.82
N PRO A 39 18.96 -0.30 -6.22
CA PRO A 39 18.80 0.81 -5.28
C PRO A 39 19.82 0.76 -4.15
N GLN A 40 20.27 1.93 -3.70
CA GLN A 40 21.01 2.05 -2.45
C GLN A 40 20.08 2.66 -1.41
N PHE A 41 20.06 2.05 -0.23
CA PHE A 41 19.30 2.54 0.91
C PHE A 41 20.25 2.69 2.09
N ASP A 42 20.27 3.87 2.70
CA ASP A 42 20.99 4.05 3.95
C ASP A 42 20.45 3.05 4.98
N GLY A 43 21.31 2.43 5.79
CA GLY A 43 20.90 1.43 6.79
C GLY A 43 20.51 0.04 6.26
N TYR A 44 20.64 -0.22 4.96
CA TYR A 44 20.53 -1.56 4.38
C TYR A 44 21.77 -1.94 3.55
N GLU A 45 22.13 -3.21 3.59
CA GLU A 45 23.13 -3.81 2.71
C GLU A 45 22.43 -4.64 1.62
N PHE A 46 22.73 -4.37 0.35
CA PHE A 46 22.33 -5.24 -0.75
C PHE A 46 23.09 -6.57 -0.69
N LEU A 47 22.36 -7.69 -0.71
CA LEU A 47 22.94 -9.02 -0.64
C LEU A 47 23.02 -9.71 -2.02
N TYR A 48 21.90 -9.81 -2.73
CA TYR A 48 21.80 -10.54 -4.01
C TYR A 48 20.48 -10.30 -4.75
N LEU A 49 20.47 -10.66 -6.03
CA LEU A 49 19.25 -10.81 -6.85
C LEU A 49 18.72 -12.24 -6.77
N LYS A 50 17.40 -12.41 -6.80
CA LYS A 50 16.74 -13.71 -6.98
C LYS A 50 15.43 -13.59 -7.74
N PHE A 51 15.00 -14.69 -8.37
CA PHE A 51 13.58 -14.88 -8.69
C PHE A 51 12.84 -15.39 -7.45
N LYS A 52 11.65 -14.83 -7.20
CA LYS A 52 10.71 -15.34 -6.19
C LYS A 52 9.44 -15.80 -6.88
N ARG A 53 8.84 -16.89 -6.37
CA ARG A 53 7.52 -17.34 -6.82
C ARG A 53 6.45 -16.45 -6.23
N MET A 54 5.45 -16.06 -7.04
CA MET A 54 4.36 -15.21 -6.57
C MET A 54 3.39 -15.95 -5.65
N SER A 55 3.25 -17.27 -5.80
CA SER A 55 2.48 -18.12 -4.89
C SER A 55 2.94 -18.00 -3.43
N ASP A 56 4.24 -17.82 -3.18
CA ASP A 56 4.78 -17.64 -1.83
C ASP A 56 4.23 -16.38 -1.12
N PHE A 57 3.79 -15.37 -1.88
CA PHE A 57 3.14 -14.18 -1.35
C PHE A 57 1.64 -14.38 -1.15
N MET A 58 1.02 -15.43 -1.70
CA MET A 58 -0.40 -15.73 -1.46
C MET A 58 -0.61 -16.72 -0.32
N GLU A 59 0.39 -17.58 -0.06
CA GLU A 59 0.29 -18.68 0.91
C GLU A 59 0.69 -18.31 2.36
N ASN A 60 1.31 -17.14 2.57
CA ASN A 60 1.74 -16.70 3.90
C ASN A 60 0.67 -15.80 4.54
N PRO A 61 0.09 -16.12 5.71
CA PRO A 61 -0.88 -15.25 6.40
C PRO A 61 -0.32 -13.85 6.74
N ASN A 62 1.01 -13.73 6.86
CA ASN A 62 1.70 -12.46 7.03
C ASN A 62 1.95 -11.73 5.70
N SER A 63 1.54 -12.27 4.55
CA SER A 63 1.74 -11.63 3.25
C SER A 63 0.82 -10.44 3.03
N SER A 64 -0.36 -10.45 3.65
CA SER A 64 -1.22 -9.26 3.76
C SER A 64 -0.49 -8.14 4.52
N LYS A 65 0.28 -8.48 5.57
CA LYS A 65 1.23 -7.58 6.23
C LYS A 65 2.44 -7.24 5.34
N SER A 66 3.00 -8.19 4.58
CA SER A 66 4.17 -7.99 3.68
C SER A 66 3.85 -7.16 2.42
N LEU A 67 2.57 -7.08 2.05
CA LEU A 67 2.05 -6.23 0.98
C LEU A 67 1.39 -4.95 1.53
N SER A 68 1.27 -4.80 2.86
CA SER A 68 0.76 -3.58 3.47
C SER A 68 1.86 -2.51 3.55
N ASN A 69 1.55 -1.29 3.10
CA ASN A 69 2.49 -0.18 3.14
C ASN A 69 2.87 0.16 4.59
N VAL A 70 4.13 -0.08 4.93
CA VAL A 70 4.79 0.65 6.00
C VAL A 70 4.99 2.11 5.53
N GLY A 71 3.95 2.94 5.68
CA GLY A 71 4.07 4.38 5.90
C GLY A 71 4.26 5.33 4.71
N VAL A 72 4.36 4.88 3.45
CA VAL A 72 4.87 5.77 2.39
C VAL A 72 3.82 6.47 1.52
N ARG A 73 2.65 5.89 1.22
CA ARG A 73 1.67 6.52 0.30
C ARG A 73 0.39 6.97 1.00
N ALA A 74 0.08 8.27 0.89
CA ALA A 74 -1.07 8.91 1.52
C ALA A 74 -2.41 8.61 0.81
N ASN A 75 -2.38 8.16 -0.45
CA ASN A 75 -3.57 7.84 -1.24
C ASN A 75 -3.43 6.47 -1.91
N ASN A 76 -4.08 5.45 -1.34
CA ASN A 76 -4.10 4.09 -1.90
C ASN A 76 -4.98 3.96 -3.16
N GLU A 77 -5.97 4.85 -3.36
CA GLU A 77 -6.87 4.83 -4.53
C GLU A 77 -6.17 5.02 -5.88
N LYS A 78 -4.98 5.65 -5.88
CA LYS A 78 -4.23 5.95 -7.11
C LYS A 78 -3.33 4.82 -7.59
N ASP A 79 -3.25 3.72 -6.84
CA ASP A 79 -2.41 2.58 -7.19
C ASP A 79 -3.07 1.66 -8.24
N GLU A 80 -4.38 1.66 -8.42
CA GLU A 80 -5.06 0.78 -9.40
C GLU A 80 -4.79 1.17 -10.86
N ASP A 81 -4.98 2.44 -11.22
CA ASP A 81 -4.59 2.97 -12.53
C ASP A 81 -3.10 2.73 -12.81
N ALA A 82 -2.27 2.80 -11.76
CA ALA A 82 -0.85 2.55 -11.86
C ALA A 82 -0.53 1.06 -12.08
N VAL A 83 -1.28 0.14 -11.47
CA VAL A 83 -1.18 -1.32 -11.69
C VAL A 83 -1.64 -1.69 -13.09
N VAL A 84 -2.72 -1.08 -13.60
CA VAL A 84 -3.19 -1.30 -14.98
C VAL A 84 -2.23 -0.71 -16.01
N ALA A 85 -1.65 0.45 -15.74
CA ALA A 85 -0.60 1.02 -16.58
C ALA A 85 0.66 0.13 -16.59
N LEU A 86 1.07 -0.37 -15.42
CA LEU A 86 2.15 -1.33 -15.25
C LEU A 86 1.91 -2.60 -16.07
N TYR A 87 0.72 -3.17 -16.01
CA TYR A 87 0.33 -4.31 -16.84
C TYR A 87 0.51 -4.01 -18.34
N SER A 88 0.00 -2.86 -18.79
CA SER A 88 0.07 -2.46 -20.20
C SER A 88 1.53 -2.35 -20.67
N ASP A 89 2.41 -1.81 -19.82
CA ASP A 89 3.84 -1.72 -20.10
C ASP A 89 4.50 -3.10 -20.10
N TYR A 90 4.20 -3.96 -19.13
CA TYR A 90 4.79 -5.31 -19.06
C TYR A 90 4.40 -6.20 -20.23
N VAL A 91 3.14 -6.15 -20.68
CA VAL A 91 2.71 -6.91 -21.86
C VAL A 91 3.40 -6.40 -23.14
N ARG A 92 3.56 -5.08 -23.27
CA ARG A 92 4.15 -4.48 -24.46
C ARG A 92 5.67 -4.66 -24.51
N ASP A 93 6.35 -4.47 -23.39
CA ASP A 93 7.80 -4.29 -23.34
C ASP A 93 8.53 -5.36 -22.49
N GLY A 94 7.81 -6.12 -21.67
CA GLY A 94 8.38 -7.06 -20.70
C GLY A 94 8.93 -6.35 -19.46
N VAL A 95 9.69 -7.09 -18.65
CA VAL A 95 10.38 -6.51 -17.49
C VAL A 95 11.64 -5.78 -17.97
N ASP A 96 11.67 -4.46 -17.80
CA ASP A 96 12.87 -3.67 -18.09
C ASP A 96 13.84 -3.69 -16.90
N LEU A 97 14.97 -4.36 -17.09
CA LEU A 97 16.02 -4.54 -16.08
C LEU A 97 16.91 -3.31 -15.88
N ASN A 98 16.83 -2.32 -16.77
CA ASN A 98 17.51 -1.03 -16.59
C ASN A 98 16.83 -0.18 -15.52
N TYR A 99 15.56 -0.47 -15.20
CA TYR A 99 14.88 0.16 -14.09
C TYR A 99 15.11 -0.61 -12.79
N PRO A 100 15.07 0.09 -11.64
CA PRO A 100 15.38 -0.57 -10.39
C PRO A 100 14.40 -1.68 -10.06
N VAL A 101 14.92 -2.87 -9.76
CA VAL A 101 14.09 -4.04 -9.41
C VAL A 101 13.33 -3.81 -8.09
N PRO A 102 12.17 -4.47 -7.89
CA PRO A 102 11.55 -4.56 -6.56
C PRO A 102 12.55 -5.02 -5.50
N THR A 103 12.37 -4.60 -4.25
CA THR A 103 13.32 -4.88 -3.16
C THR A 103 12.61 -5.43 -1.94
N MET A 104 13.24 -6.40 -1.28
CA MET A 104 12.75 -7.04 -0.06
C MET A 104 13.89 -7.30 0.93
N THR A 105 13.56 -7.48 2.19
CA THR A 105 14.45 -8.03 3.22
C THR A 105 14.57 -9.56 3.10
N GLU A 106 15.54 -10.17 3.80
CA GLU A 106 15.76 -11.62 3.77
C GLU A 106 14.55 -12.45 4.22
N ASP A 107 13.75 -11.93 5.15
CA ASP A 107 12.51 -12.52 5.65
C ASP A 107 11.32 -12.39 4.67
N GLY A 108 11.49 -11.62 3.59
CA GLY A 108 10.48 -11.40 2.56
C GLY A 108 9.60 -10.16 2.75
N THR A 109 9.88 -9.31 3.74
CA THR A 109 9.20 -8.01 3.88
C THR A 109 9.58 -7.09 2.72
N LEU A 110 8.59 -6.49 2.06
CA LEU A 110 8.84 -5.60 0.92
C LEU A 110 9.37 -4.24 1.41
N ILE A 111 10.44 -3.77 0.76
CA ILE A 111 10.99 -2.41 0.92
C ILE A 111 10.42 -1.51 -0.19
N ASP A 112 10.41 -2.00 -1.44
CA ASP A 112 9.86 -1.31 -2.62
C ASP A 112 9.31 -2.32 -3.64
N GLY A 113 8.38 -1.87 -4.47
CA GLY A 113 7.88 -2.62 -5.61
C GLY A 113 6.49 -3.21 -5.43
N ARG A 114 5.78 -2.84 -4.36
CA ARG A 114 4.41 -3.31 -4.06
C ARG A 114 3.48 -3.32 -5.28
N GLY A 115 3.35 -2.18 -5.98
CA GLY A 115 2.46 -2.10 -7.15
C GLY A 115 2.86 -3.06 -8.28
N ARG A 116 4.17 -3.30 -8.44
CA ARG A 116 4.68 -4.28 -9.40
C ARG A 116 4.40 -5.71 -8.92
N THR A 117 4.53 -5.98 -7.63
CA THR A 117 4.18 -7.27 -7.03
C THR A 117 2.70 -7.57 -7.17
N HIS A 118 1.81 -6.61 -6.87
CA HIS A 118 0.37 -6.75 -7.15
C HIS A 118 0.10 -6.99 -8.62
N ALA A 119 0.74 -6.25 -9.55
CA ALA A 119 0.59 -6.51 -10.98
C ALA A 119 1.02 -7.92 -11.39
N HIS A 120 2.00 -8.53 -10.72
CA HIS A 120 2.39 -9.92 -11.01
C HIS A 120 1.39 -10.92 -10.42
N ILE A 121 0.84 -10.65 -9.25
CA ILE A 121 -0.18 -11.49 -8.59
C ILE A 121 -1.51 -11.42 -9.36
N ASP A 122 -2.01 -10.21 -9.63
CA ASP A 122 -3.32 -9.95 -10.25
C ASP A 122 -3.43 -10.53 -11.68
N TYR A 123 -2.29 -10.78 -12.33
CA TYR A 123 -2.19 -11.30 -13.69
C TYR A 123 -1.44 -12.64 -13.76
N ASP A 124 -1.49 -13.43 -12.68
CA ASP A 124 -1.06 -14.83 -12.62
C ASP A 124 0.38 -15.08 -13.12
N GLN A 125 1.30 -14.14 -12.87
CA GLN A 125 2.71 -14.35 -13.19
C GLN A 125 3.36 -15.25 -12.14
N GLU A 126 4.00 -16.34 -12.57
CA GLU A 126 4.62 -17.29 -11.62
C GLU A 126 5.84 -16.69 -10.91
N TRP A 127 6.63 -15.86 -11.61
CA TRP A 127 7.94 -15.39 -11.15
C TRP A 127 8.05 -13.87 -11.20
N MET A 128 8.85 -13.31 -10.27
CA MET A 128 9.27 -11.92 -10.28
C MET A 128 10.70 -11.78 -9.77
N VAL A 129 11.44 -10.80 -10.29
CA VAL A 129 12.79 -10.45 -9.85
C VAL A 129 12.75 -9.57 -8.61
N PHE A 130 13.63 -9.84 -7.65
CA PHE A 130 13.84 -8.98 -6.49
C PHE A 130 15.32 -8.83 -6.14
N GLY A 131 15.67 -7.63 -5.66
CA GLY A 131 16.86 -7.41 -4.85
C GLY A 131 16.60 -7.70 -3.38
N VAL A 132 17.47 -8.49 -2.75
CA VAL A 132 17.37 -8.87 -1.34
C VAL A 132 18.37 -8.06 -0.52
N TYR A 133 17.90 -7.50 0.58
CA TYR A 133 18.66 -6.61 1.47
C TYR A 133 18.64 -7.13 2.91
N ARG A 134 19.61 -6.67 3.70
CA ARG A 134 19.67 -6.87 5.14
C ARG A 134 19.81 -5.54 5.86
N PRO A 135 19.05 -5.29 6.95
CA PRO A 135 19.27 -4.10 7.77
C PRO A 135 20.66 -4.15 8.40
N THR A 136 21.37 -3.02 8.37
CA THR A 136 22.67 -2.86 9.05
C THR A 136 22.57 -2.11 10.37
N VAL A 137 21.33 -1.74 10.73
CA VAL A 137 20.98 -0.96 11.92
C VAL A 137 20.30 -1.83 12.99
N ASN A 138 20.10 -1.27 14.18
CA ASN A 138 19.34 -1.95 15.24
C ASN A 138 17.84 -1.99 14.92
N LEU A 139 17.06 -2.82 15.65
CA LEU A 139 15.63 -3.02 15.41
C LEU A 139 14.76 -1.75 15.55
N GLN A 140 15.17 -0.79 16.40
CA GLN A 140 14.43 0.48 16.54
C GLN A 140 14.66 1.35 15.30
N GLU A 141 15.91 1.47 14.86
CA GLU A 141 16.27 2.22 13.65
C GLU A 141 15.74 1.55 12.37
N GLU A 142 15.63 0.22 12.34
CA GLU A 142 15.16 -0.53 11.18
C GLU A 142 13.78 -0.05 10.69
N ARG A 143 12.85 0.30 11.59
CA ARG A 143 11.53 0.80 11.21
C ARG A 143 11.59 2.16 10.52
N ARG A 144 12.43 3.07 11.02
CA ARG A 144 12.66 4.37 10.39
C ARG A 144 13.31 4.21 9.03
N VAL A 145 14.32 3.36 8.97
CA VAL A 145 15.08 3.09 7.76
C VAL A 145 14.19 2.44 6.70
N LEU A 146 13.35 1.46 7.05
CA LEU A 146 12.41 0.81 6.14
C LEU A 146 11.44 1.81 5.49
N LYS A 147 10.80 2.66 6.31
CA LYS A 147 9.87 3.69 5.84
C LYS A 147 10.56 4.73 4.95
N THR A 148 11.76 5.13 5.35
CA THR A 148 12.55 6.13 4.62
C THR A 148 13.06 5.56 3.30
N ALA A 149 13.52 4.30 3.28
CA ALA A 149 13.91 3.58 2.08
C ALA A 149 12.77 3.47 1.07
N GLY A 150 11.52 3.28 1.52
CA GLY A 150 10.36 3.28 0.63
C GLY A 150 10.10 4.64 -0.04
N LEU A 151 10.31 5.77 0.65
CA LEU A 151 10.27 7.10 0.04
C LEU A 151 11.40 7.26 -0.99
N VAL A 152 12.64 6.94 -0.60
CA VAL A 152 13.82 7.02 -1.48
C VAL A 152 13.64 6.16 -2.73
N ALA A 153 13.03 4.98 -2.59
CA ALA A 153 12.78 4.09 -3.71
C ALA A 153 11.78 4.65 -4.74
N ASN A 154 10.94 5.61 -4.37
CA ASN A 154 9.98 6.23 -5.29
C ASN A 154 10.56 7.45 -6.03
N ILE A 155 11.77 7.90 -5.68
CA ILE A 155 12.40 9.07 -6.29
C ILE A 155 12.68 8.79 -7.76
N ARG A 156 11.98 9.54 -8.62
CA ARG A 156 12.22 9.61 -10.07
C ARG A 156 12.22 8.27 -10.83
N LYS A 157 11.45 7.26 -10.41
CA LYS A 157 11.35 5.99 -11.16
C LYS A 157 10.09 5.93 -12.01
N ARG A 158 10.20 5.94 -13.34
CA ARG A 158 9.14 5.34 -14.19
C ARG A 158 9.10 3.83 -13.91
N PRO A 159 7.93 3.19 -13.92
CA PRO A 159 6.58 3.74 -14.15
C PRO A 159 5.88 4.28 -12.89
N ALA A 160 6.57 4.34 -11.74
CA ALA A 160 6.01 4.88 -10.51
C ALA A 160 5.86 6.42 -10.56
N ARG A 161 4.84 6.93 -9.87
CA ARG A 161 4.71 8.37 -9.63
C ARG A 161 5.73 8.76 -8.55
N GLY A 162 6.40 9.90 -8.74
CA GLY A 162 7.25 10.48 -7.69
C GLY A 162 6.45 10.79 -6.43
N ASN A 163 7.13 10.91 -5.29
CA ASN A 163 6.47 11.16 -4.02
C ASN A 163 5.75 12.52 -4.03
N SER A 164 4.59 12.58 -3.40
CA SER A 164 3.85 13.81 -3.13
C SER A 164 4.23 14.38 -1.77
N LEU A 165 3.92 15.67 -1.51
CA LEU A 165 4.11 16.26 -0.18
C LEU A 165 3.36 15.48 0.91
N ASN A 166 2.19 14.93 0.58
CA ASN A 166 1.39 14.16 1.53
C ASN A 166 2.04 12.82 1.90
N ASP A 167 2.86 12.24 1.02
CA ASP A 167 3.58 11.01 1.27
C ASP A 167 4.65 11.23 2.36
N TYR A 168 5.43 12.32 2.24
CA TYR A 168 6.36 12.75 3.29
C TYR A 168 5.64 13.10 4.59
N ILE A 169 4.53 13.85 4.53
CA ILE A 169 3.76 14.20 5.74
C ILE A 169 3.26 12.92 6.44
N SER A 170 2.68 11.98 5.70
CA SER A 170 2.10 10.75 6.26
C SER A 170 3.17 9.83 6.84
N CYS A 171 4.32 9.71 6.16
CA CYS A 171 5.46 8.95 6.66
C CYS A 171 6.02 9.57 7.95
N GLY A 172 6.23 10.89 7.97
CA GLY A 172 6.73 11.62 9.13
C GLY A 172 5.81 11.48 10.35
N ILE A 173 4.49 11.63 10.17
CA ILE A 173 3.50 11.40 11.25
C ILE A 173 3.60 9.98 11.79
N SER A 174 3.68 8.99 10.90
CA SER A 174 3.76 7.59 11.28
C SER A 174 5.06 7.23 12.00
N LEU A 175 6.16 7.95 11.74
CA LEU A 175 7.42 7.80 12.48
C LEU A 175 7.31 8.45 13.86
N GLN A 176 6.74 9.67 13.94
CA GLN A 176 6.52 10.34 15.23
C GLN A 176 5.61 9.56 16.16
N SER A 177 4.48 9.03 15.66
CA SER A 177 3.53 8.26 16.47
C SER A 177 4.12 6.97 17.04
N GLN A 178 5.19 6.47 16.43
CA GLN A 178 5.91 5.26 16.86
C GLN A 178 7.14 5.57 17.71
N GLY A 179 7.45 6.85 17.94
CA GLY A 179 8.65 7.30 18.66
C GLY A 179 9.94 7.17 17.86
N ASP A 180 9.86 6.92 16.54
CA ASP A 180 11.02 6.72 15.66
C ASP A 180 11.50 8.05 15.02
N LEU A 181 10.75 9.14 15.19
CA LEU A 181 11.10 10.51 14.79
C LEU A 181 10.72 11.49 15.91
N GLY A 182 11.61 12.39 16.30
CA GLY A 182 11.33 13.41 17.31
C GLY A 182 10.45 14.56 16.80
N ASP A 183 10.01 15.42 17.71
CA ASP A 183 9.09 16.53 17.45
C ASP A 183 9.78 17.86 17.14
N THR A 184 11.11 17.90 17.26
CA THR A 184 11.91 19.11 17.06
C THR A 184 12.03 19.47 15.57
N ASP A 185 12.21 20.75 15.27
CA ASP A 185 12.38 21.21 13.89
C ASP A 185 13.63 20.61 13.25
N THR A 186 14.69 20.48 14.06
CA THR A 186 15.98 19.93 13.64
C THR A 186 15.84 18.47 13.23
N GLU A 187 15.20 17.63 14.05
CA GLU A 187 15.07 16.19 13.74
C GLU A 187 14.20 15.95 12.50
N ILE A 188 13.13 16.72 12.31
CA ILE A 188 12.29 16.61 11.12
C ILE A 188 13.07 17.06 9.87
N GLU A 189 13.88 18.13 9.97
CA GLU A 189 14.72 18.59 8.85
C GLU A 189 15.82 17.59 8.48
N GLU A 190 16.47 16.99 9.47
CA GLU A 190 17.46 15.93 9.27
C GLU A 190 16.83 14.72 8.60
N TRP A 191 15.67 14.28 9.07
CA TRP A 191 14.94 13.19 8.44
C TRP A 191 14.50 13.51 7.00
N LEU A 192 14.07 14.74 6.70
CA LEU A 192 13.75 15.13 5.32
C LEU A 192 14.98 15.08 4.40
N CYS A 193 16.18 15.35 4.94
CA CYS A 193 17.44 15.15 4.20
C CYS A 193 17.72 13.67 3.93
N GLU A 194 17.57 12.80 4.94
CA GLU A 194 17.71 11.35 4.81
C GLU A 194 16.74 10.77 3.78
N ALA A 195 15.47 11.20 3.85
CA ALA A 195 14.41 10.82 2.92
C ALA A 195 14.53 11.45 1.53
N LYS A 196 15.63 12.18 1.26
CA LYS A 196 15.94 12.84 -0.01
C LYS A 196 14.81 13.72 -0.54
N PHE A 197 14.07 14.38 0.37
CA PHE A 197 12.95 15.27 0.05
C PHE A 197 13.29 16.33 -1.00
N PHE A 198 14.50 16.88 -0.92
CA PHE A 198 14.97 17.94 -1.83
C PHE A 198 15.24 17.43 -3.26
N GLU A 199 15.36 16.12 -3.48
CA GLU A 199 15.47 15.56 -4.84
C GLU A 199 14.11 15.52 -5.55
N ASP A 200 13.02 15.26 -4.81
CA ASP A 200 11.65 15.31 -5.31
C ASP A 200 11.13 16.76 -5.40
N PHE A 201 11.55 17.63 -4.47
CA PHE A 201 11.16 19.04 -4.42
C PHE A 201 12.38 19.98 -4.42
N PRO A 202 13.10 20.15 -5.55
CA PRO A 202 14.27 21.04 -5.61
C PRO A 202 13.96 22.49 -5.22
N SER A 203 12.74 22.96 -5.47
CA SER A 203 12.30 24.30 -5.07
C SER A 203 12.23 24.49 -3.55
N ALA A 204 12.22 23.42 -2.75
CA ALA A 204 12.22 23.49 -1.30
C ALA A 204 13.60 23.88 -0.72
N ILE A 205 14.67 23.83 -1.51
CA ILE A 205 16.01 24.33 -1.12
C ILE A 205 15.96 25.83 -0.86
N ASP A 206 15.13 26.55 -1.64
CA ASP A 206 14.85 27.95 -1.39
C ASP A 206 13.88 28.09 -0.20
N LYS A 207 14.42 28.54 0.94
CA LYS A 207 13.66 28.72 2.19
C LYS A 207 12.48 29.69 2.05
N THR A 208 12.46 30.55 1.01
CA THR A 208 11.34 31.47 0.76
C THR A 208 10.08 30.78 0.27
N ASN A 209 10.18 29.57 -0.31
CA ASN A 209 9.03 28.80 -0.80
C ASN A 209 8.19 28.16 0.33
N GLY A 210 8.69 28.15 1.58
CA GLY A 210 7.94 27.70 2.76
C GLY A 210 7.51 26.22 2.76
N LEU A 211 7.94 25.43 1.77
CA LEU A 211 7.55 24.02 1.62
C LEU A 211 8.01 23.17 2.80
N VAL A 212 9.27 23.33 3.22
CA VAL A 212 9.80 22.64 4.41
C VAL A 212 8.98 23.01 5.64
N THR A 213 8.75 24.31 5.87
CA THR A 213 7.91 24.79 6.98
C THR A 213 6.50 24.19 6.94
N ARG A 214 5.88 24.09 5.76
CA ARG A 214 4.56 23.49 5.59
C ARG A 214 4.55 22.00 5.96
N VAL A 215 5.54 21.23 5.52
CA VAL A 215 5.66 19.80 5.85
C VAL A 215 5.89 19.61 7.35
N LYS A 216 6.83 20.35 7.95
CA LYS A 216 7.10 20.30 9.40
C LYS A 216 5.86 20.61 10.23
N ASN A 217 5.16 21.69 9.88
CA ASN A 217 3.93 22.08 10.57
C ASN A 217 2.83 21.02 10.41
N ALA A 218 2.71 20.40 9.24
CA ALA A 218 1.71 19.36 9.01
C ALA A 218 2.02 18.07 9.79
N ILE A 219 3.29 17.68 9.87
CA ILE A 219 3.73 16.53 10.68
C ILE A 219 3.41 16.79 12.16
N ARG A 220 3.75 17.97 12.68
CA ARG A 220 3.44 18.40 14.06
C ARG A 220 1.95 18.56 14.35
N LYS A 221 1.14 19.00 13.39
CA LYS A 221 -0.27 19.33 13.62
C LYS A 221 -1.14 18.09 13.87
N LYS A 222 -0.71 16.90 13.43
CA LYS A 222 -1.45 15.65 13.68
C LYS A 222 -1.14 14.97 15.01
N THR A 223 -0.12 15.39 15.74
CA THR A 223 0.13 14.91 17.12
C THR A 223 -0.70 15.65 18.17
N VAL A 224 -1.46 16.68 17.78
CA VAL A 224 -2.36 17.46 18.67
C VAL A 224 -3.84 17.10 18.46
N SER A 225 -4.16 16.28 17.46
CA SER A 225 -5.51 15.77 17.20
C SER A 225 -5.45 14.25 17.25
N ASN A 226 -6.18 13.59 18.15
CA ASN A 226 -6.19 12.13 18.33
C ASN A 226 -6.96 11.44 17.18
N ILE A 227 -6.57 11.73 15.94
CA ILE A 227 -7.18 11.17 14.74
C ILE A 227 -6.46 9.86 14.43
N ASN A 228 -7.08 8.75 14.82
CA ASN A 228 -6.60 7.42 14.46
C ASN A 228 -6.99 7.12 13.01
N VAL A 229 -6.22 7.65 12.05
CA VAL A 229 -6.32 7.22 10.64
C VAL A 229 -5.78 5.80 10.55
N MET A 230 -6.64 4.83 10.85
CA MET A 230 -6.32 3.41 10.77
C MET A 230 -6.02 3.03 9.31
N LYS A 231 -5.15 2.05 9.14
CA LYS A 231 -4.89 1.35 7.87
C LYS A 231 -5.70 0.06 7.82
N VAL A 232 -5.91 -0.49 6.63
CA VAL A 232 -6.64 -1.76 6.46
C VAL A 232 -6.09 -2.90 7.35
N GLY A 233 -4.77 -2.99 7.52
CA GLY A 233 -4.16 -3.99 8.40
C GLY A 233 -4.47 -3.78 9.88
N GLU A 234 -4.56 -2.53 10.33
CA GLU A 234 -4.93 -2.17 11.70
C GLU A 234 -6.44 -2.40 11.93
N VAL A 235 -7.26 -2.19 10.90
CA VAL A 235 -8.70 -2.52 10.91
C VAL A 235 -8.91 -4.03 10.97
N ILE A 236 -8.17 -4.81 10.17
CA ILE A 236 -8.19 -6.27 10.23
C ILE A 236 -7.77 -6.76 11.61
N GLU A 237 -6.72 -6.19 12.20
CA GLU A 237 -6.26 -6.53 13.54
C GLU A 237 -7.28 -6.15 14.62
N TRP A 238 -7.93 -4.99 14.48
CA TRP A 238 -9.02 -4.56 15.35
C TRP A 238 -10.20 -5.54 15.27
N CYS A 239 -10.63 -5.90 14.07
CA CYS A 239 -11.73 -6.83 13.85
C CYS A 239 -11.44 -8.25 14.36
N ASN A 240 -10.22 -8.76 14.13
CA ASN A 240 -9.82 -10.11 14.52
C ASN A 240 -9.41 -10.23 16.00
N ASN A 241 -9.45 -9.14 16.77
CA ASN A 241 -9.12 -9.20 18.18
C ASN A 241 -10.19 -10.02 18.94
N PRO A 242 -9.82 -11.16 19.57
CA PRO A 242 -10.77 -12.06 20.25
C PRO A 242 -11.50 -11.41 21.43
N SER A 243 -10.96 -10.30 21.94
CA SER A 243 -11.56 -9.53 23.03
C SER A 243 -12.44 -8.38 22.53
N ARG A 244 -12.44 -8.08 21.22
CA ARG A 244 -13.09 -6.88 20.67
C ARG A 244 -14.10 -7.10 19.56
N THR A 245 -14.31 -8.31 19.04
CA THR A 245 -15.59 -8.63 18.38
C THR A 245 -15.87 -10.13 18.41
N GLY A 246 -17.14 -10.50 18.27
CA GLY A 246 -17.58 -11.88 18.05
C GLY A 246 -17.47 -12.35 16.58
N PHE A 247 -16.63 -11.72 15.75
CA PHE A 247 -16.49 -12.03 14.32
C PHE A 247 -15.18 -12.79 14.02
N PRO A 248 -15.05 -14.08 14.39
CA PRO A 248 -13.89 -14.86 13.98
C PRO A 248 -13.88 -15.03 12.45
N ASN A 249 -12.73 -14.75 11.83
CA ASN A 249 -12.46 -14.84 10.38
C ASN A 249 -12.98 -13.65 9.54
N VAL A 250 -12.61 -12.43 9.92
CA VAL A 250 -12.71 -11.29 9.00
C VAL A 250 -11.67 -11.49 7.89
N ASP A 251 -12.11 -11.43 6.62
CA ASP A 251 -11.44 -11.95 5.40
C ASP A 251 -11.76 -13.43 5.05
N SER A 252 -12.73 -14.05 5.74
CA SER A 252 -13.45 -15.18 5.16
C SER A 252 -14.39 -14.69 4.07
N LYS A 253 -14.72 -15.57 3.13
CA LYS A 253 -15.72 -15.39 2.06
C LYS A 253 -17.08 -14.77 2.51
N SER A 254 -17.37 -14.71 3.81
CA SER A 254 -18.61 -14.15 4.37
C SER A 254 -18.50 -12.72 4.89
N VAL A 255 -17.32 -12.24 5.32
CA VAL A 255 -17.17 -10.91 5.97
C VAL A 255 -16.11 -10.08 5.26
N VAL A 256 -16.52 -8.92 4.75
CA VAL A 256 -15.65 -8.01 3.99
C VAL A 256 -15.50 -6.68 4.69
N ILE A 257 -14.27 -6.20 4.75
CA ILE A 257 -13.94 -4.85 5.21
C ILE A 257 -13.93 -3.90 3.99
N LEU A 258 -14.80 -2.90 3.97
CA LEU A 258 -14.95 -1.94 2.88
C LEU A 258 -14.50 -0.55 3.31
N ASN A 259 -13.59 0.05 2.54
CA ASN A 259 -13.23 1.46 2.69
C ASN A 259 -14.24 2.34 1.95
N THR A 260 -14.83 3.31 2.64
CA THR A 260 -15.90 4.16 2.08
C THR A 260 -15.47 5.13 0.97
N LYS A 261 -14.17 5.30 0.74
CA LYS A 261 -13.64 6.20 -0.30
C LYS A 261 -13.32 5.50 -1.62
N SER A 262 -13.38 4.17 -1.67
CA SER A 262 -12.97 3.41 -2.85
C SER A 262 -14.16 2.82 -3.60
N SER A 263 -14.70 3.60 -4.55
CA SER A 263 -15.70 3.15 -5.52
C SER A 263 -15.21 1.93 -6.33
N ASP A 264 -13.90 1.81 -6.54
CA ASP A 264 -13.31 0.67 -7.25
C ASP A 264 -13.28 -0.61 -6.41
N TYR A 265 -13.03 -0.53 -5.10
CA TYR A 265 -13.19 -1.67 -4.19
C TYR A 265 -14.64 -2.13 -4.11
N LEU A 266 -15.57 -1.19 -4.12
CA LEU A 266 -17.01 -1.47 -4.19
C LEU A 266 -17.34 -2.23 -5.48
N LEU A 267 -16.84 -1.80 -6.64
CA LEU A 267 -17.04 -2.50 -7.92
C LEU A 267 -16.36 -3.88 -7.98
N ARG A 268 -15.17 -4.03 -7.37
CA ARG A 268 -14.46 -5.32 -7.25
C ARG A 268 -15.23 -6.29 -6.36
N LEU A 269 -15.73 -5.82 -5.21
CA LEU A 269 -16.59 -6.60 -4.32
C LEU A 269 -17.82 -7.12 -5.05
N LEU A 270 -18.49 -6.26 -5.81
CA LEU A 270 -19.64 -6.63 -6.63
C LEU A 270 -19.28 -7.59 -7.79
N LYS A 271 -18.06 -7.49 -8.36
CA LYS A 271 -17.55 -8.45 -9.38
C LYS A 271 -17.26 -9.82 -8.76
N GLN A 272 -16.63 -9.84 -7.60
CA GLN A 272 -16.33 -11.08 -6.87
C GLN A 272 -17.63 -11.77 -6.44
N PHE A 273 -18.62 -10.99 -5.99
CA PHE A 273 -19.97 -11.47 -5.70
C PHE A 273 -20.57 -12.26 -6.87
N GLN A 274 -20.51 -11.71 -8.08
CA GLN A 274 -21.04 -12.35 -9.29
C GLN A 274 -20.30 -13.62 -9.73
N ARG A 275 -19.00 -13.74 -9.42
CA ARG A 275 -18.17 -14.89 -9.84
C ARG A 275 -18.21 -16.05 -8.83
N GLU A 276 -18.22 -15.75 -7.54
CA GLU A 276 -17.97 -16.75 -6.49
C GLU A 276 -19.23 -17.19 -5.71
N TYR A 277 -20.30 -16.39 -5.70
CA TYR A 277 -21.47 -16.67 -4.87
C TYR A 277 -22.67 -17.02 -5.73
N SER A 278 -23.09 -18.29 -5.62
CA SER A 278 -24.45 -18.69 -5.97
C SER A 278 -25.43 -17.82 -5.17
N LEU A 279 -26.56 -17.46 -5.79
CA LEU A 279 -27.69 -16.61 -5.38
C LEU A 279 -28.25 -16.68 -3.92
N TRP A 280 -27.59 -17.37 -2.99
CA TRP A 280 -28.16 -17.83 -1.71
C TRP A 280 -27.34 -17.46 -0.47
N ARG A 281 -26.27 -16.65 -0.59
CA ARG A 281 -25.50 -16.20 0.58
C ARG A 281 -25.45 -14.67 0.65
N THR A 282 -25.76 -14.16 1.83
CA THR A 282 -25.59 -12.75 2.19
C THR A 282 -24.17 -12.52 2.69
N MET A 283 -23.55 -11.44 2.22
CA MET A 283 -22.25 -10.98 2.68
C MET A 283 -22.40 -9.96 3.80
N GLU A 284 -21.52 -10.03 4.79
CA GLU A 284 -21.45 -9.06 5.88
C GLU A 284 -20.37 -8.03 5.56
N ILE A 285 -20.68 -6.73 5.69
CA ILE A 285 -19.78 -5.63 5.37
C ILE A 285 -19.47 -4.84 6.63
N ILE A 286 -18.19 -4.65 6.93
CA ILE A 286 -17.69 -3.73 7.97
C ILE A 286 -17.07 -2.52 7.28
N LEU A 287 -17.51 -1.33 7.66
CA LEU A 287 -17.05 -0.07 7.06
C LEU A 287 -15.87 0.52 7.85
N TRP A 288 -14.95 1.14 7.13
CA TRP A 288 -13.89 1.97 7.70
C TRP A 288 -13.50 3.08 6.72
N THR A 289 -12.74 4.06 7.17
CA THR A 289 -12.34 5.20 6.34
C THR A 289 -10.89 5.61 6.57
N THR A 290 -10.31 6.22 5.54
CA THR A 290 -9.02 6.91 5.62
C THR A 290 -9.18 8.44 5.68
N GLN A 291 -10.41 8.96 5.71
CA GLN A 291 -10.64 10.39 5.86
C GLN A 291 -10.12 10.85 7.22
N SER A 292 -9.36 11.95 7.23
CA SER A 292 -8.92 12.59 8.47
C SER A 292 -9.89 13.66 8.98
N ASP A 293 -10.88 14.03 8.17
CA ASP A 293 -11.91 15.00 8.53
C ASP A 293 -13.17 14.22 8.94
N TYR A 294 -13.66 14.44 10.16
CA TYR A 294 -14.80 13.71 10.71
C TYR A 294 -16.09 13.95 9.93
N ASN A 295 -16.40 15.20 9.58
CA ASN A 295 -17.63 15.52 8.86
C ASN A 295 -17.67 14.84 7.49
N LYS A 296 -16.51 14.80 6.82
CA LYS A 296 -16.36 14.08 5.56
C LYS A 296 -16.45 12.56 5.75
N ALA A 297 -15.77 12.02 6.77
CA ALA A 297 -15.86 10.61 7.13
C ALA A 297 -17.31 10.17 7.38
N LYS A 298 -18.03 10.91 8.23
CA LYS A 298 -19.45 10.73 8.53
C LYS A 298 -20.32 10.77 7.29
N SER A 299 -20.10 11.75 6.41
CA SER A 299 -20.82 11.84 5.14
C SER A 299 -20.59 10.60 4.26
N ASP A 300 -19.34 10.15 4.13
CA ASP A 300 -18.97 8.99 3.31
C ASP A 300 -19.58 7.70 3.89
N MET A 301 -19.52 7.50 5.23
CA MET A 301 -20.14 6.36 5.92
C MET A 301 -21.66 6.29 5.71
N ASN A 302 -22.34 7.43 5.77
CA ASN A 302 -23.79 7.50 5.59
C ASN A 302 -24.23 7.27 4.14
N ASN A 303 -23.36 7.54 3.17
CA ASN A 303 -23.71 7.44 1.75
C ASN A 303 -23.37 6.08 1.13
N VAL A 304 -22.41 5.34 1.69
CA VAL A 304 -21.90 4.11 1.07
C VAL A 304 -22.97 3.04 0.84
N GLN A 305 -23.97 2.93 1.74
CA GLN A 305 -25.06 1.97 1.55
C GLN A 305 -25.91 2.34 0.32
N LYS A 306 -26.25 3.62 0.16
CA LYS A 306 -27.01 4.09 -1.00
C LYS A 306 -26.21 3.92 -2.29
N GLU A 307 -24.91 4.16 -2.25
CA GLU A 307 -24.02 3.94 -3.40
C GLU A 307 -23.96 2.47 -3.79
N LEU A 308 -23.79 1.57 -2.81
CA LEU A 308 -23.85 0.12 -3.01
C LEU A 308 -25.17 -0.33 -3.67
N GLU A 309 -26.29 0.18 -3.17
CA GLU A 309 -27.62 -0.14 -3.67
C GLU A 309 -27.82 0.36 -5.11
N ASN A 310 -27.41 1.60 -5.40
CA ASN A 310 -27.52 2.18 -6.74
C ASN A 310 -26.70 1.38 -7.76
N GLU A 311 -25.45 1.05 -7.43
CA GLU A 311 -24.56 0.25 -8.29
C GLU A 311 -25.12 -1.16 -8.54
N TRP A 312 -25.73 -1.79 -7.53
CA TRP A 312 -26.41 -3.07 -7.69
C TRP A 312 -27.56 -2.99 -8.70
N ILE A 313 -28.40 -1.97 -8.57
CA ILE A 313 -29.59 -1.76 -9.40
C ILE A 313 -29.16 -1.52 -10.84
N GLU A 314 -28.21 -0.59 -11.05
CA GLU A 314 -27.71 -0.27 -12.38
C GLU A 314 -27.09 -1.48 -13.07
N ARG A 315 -26.29 -2.27 -12.35
CA ARG A 315 -25.63 -3.44 -12.91
C ARG A 315 -26.59 -4.57 -13.26
N ASN A 316 -27.58 -4.84 -12.42
CA ASN A 316 -28.62 -5.83 -12.75
C ASN A 316 -29.46 -5.40 -13.95
N ARG A 317 -29.71 -4.09 -14.09
CA ARG A 317 -30.37 -3.51 -15.26
C ARG A 317 -29.54 -3.68 -16.54
N MET A 318 -28.23 -3.38 -16.49
CA MET A 318 -27.33 -3.52 -17.64
C MET A 318 -27.17 -4.96 -18.11
N LEU A 319 -27.11 -5.92 -17.18
CA LEU A 319 -26.92 -7.33 -17.51
C LEU A 319 -28.20 -8.04 -17.96
N GLY A 320 -29.33 -7.32 -18.06
CA GLY A 320 -30.64 -7.92 -18.37
C GLY A 320 -31.07 -8.96 -17.34
N GLN A 321 -30.49 -8.92 -16.14
CA GLN A 321 -30.75 -9.87 -15.05
C GLN A 321 -31.96 -9.44 -14.20
N SER A 322 -33.01 -8.92 -14.86
CA SER A 322 -34.31 -8.90 -14.22
C SER A 322 -34.78 -10.34 -14.06
N THR A 323 -35.45 -10.65 -12.95
CA THR A 323 -36.16 -11.93 -12.86
C THR A 323 -37.16 -12.04 -14.01
N ALA A 324 -37.69 -13.24 -14.30
CA ALA A 324 -38.74 -13.44 -15.31
C ALA A 324 -40.00 -12.55 -15.10
N LYS A 325 -40.09 -11.83 -13.97
CA LYS A 325 -41.15 -10.87 -13.62
C LYS A 325 -40.72 -9.39 -13.62
N GLY A 326 -39.49 -9.05 -14.00
CA GLY A 326 -39.01 -7.66 -13.95
C GLY A 326 -38.53 -7.20 -12.57
N GLU A 327 -38.47 -8.10 -11.58
CA GLU A 327 -38.01 -7.75 -10.23
C GLU A 327 -36.48 -7.72 -10.17
N ILE A 328 -35.94 -6.69 -9.51
CA ILE A 328 -34.51 -6.54 -9.23
C ILE A 328 -34.11 -7.64 -8.23
N ARG A 329 -32.95 -8.27 -8.43
CA ARG A 329 -32.44 -9.29 -7.50
C ARG A 329 -32.28 -8.68 -6.09
N PRO A 330 -32.59 -9.43 -5.02
CA PRO A 330 -32.41 -8.94 -3.66
C PRO A 330 -30.97 -8.53 -3.42
N ILE A 331 -30.78 -7.49 -2.60
CA ILE A 331 -29.46 -7.00 -2.19
C ILE A 331 -28.77 -8.11 -1.39
N PRO A 332 -27.60 -8.60 -1.81
CA PRO A 332 -27.00 -9.79 -1.22
C PRO A 332 -25.98 -9.46 -0.12
N TRP A 333 -26.15 -8.34 0.58
CA TRP A 333 -25.28 -7.97 1.70
C TRP A 333 -26.03 -7.31 2.84
N THR A 334 -25.35 -7.22 3.97
CA THR A 334 -25.75 -6.48 5.16
C THR A 334 -24.55 -5.71 5.67
N VAL A 335 -24.72 -4.41 5.91
CA VAL A 335 -23.72 -3.59 6.58
C VAL A 335 -23.85 -3.83 8.09
N LEU A 336 -22.80 -4.37 8.71
CA LEU A 336 -22.78 -4.65 10.15
C LEU A 336 -22.52 -3.39 10.98
N GLY A 337 -21.81 -2.41 10.40
CA GLY A 337 -21.47 -1.15 11.04
C GLY A 337 -20.07 -0.67 10.65
N CYS A 338 -19.60 0.33 11.38
CA CYS A 338 -18.38 1.09 11.13
C CYS A 338 -17.38 0.91 12.29
N VAL A 339 -16.10 0.81 11.97
CA VAL A 339 -15.03 0.78 12.99
C VAL A 339 -14.87 2.16 13.64
N PRO A 340 -14.78 2.30 14.97
CA PRO A 340 -14.52 3.58 15.64
C PRO A 340 -13.12 4.13 15.29
N GLN A 341 -13.03 5.40 14.87
CA GLN A 341 -11.80 6.04 14.40
C GLN A 341 -11.55 7.48 14.91
N PHE A 342 -12.54 8.13 15.55
CA PHE A 342 -12.49 9.53 15.98
C PHE A 342 -12.76 9.72 17.48
N GLU A 343 -11.72 9.60 18.32
CA GLU A 343 -11.82 9.76 19.79
C GLU A 343 -12.33 11.16 20.20
N ASP A 344 -11.85 12.20 19.51
CA ASP A 344 -12.21 13.60 19.77
C ASP A 344 -13.71 13.89 19.53
N GLU A 345 -14.39 13.02 18.79
CA GLU A 345 -15.83 13.10 18.49
C GLU A 345 -16.65 12.15 19.38
N GLY A 346 -16.03 11.62 20.44
CA GLY A 346 -16.68 10.76 21.43
C GLY A 346 -16.75 9.28 21.03
N GLN A 347 -16.06 8.86 19.97
CA GLN A 347 -15.99 7.44 19.62
C GLN A 347 -15.02 6.70 20.54
N ASP A 348 -15.46 5.62 21.17
CA ASP A 348 -14.58 4.76 21.95
C ASP A 348 -13.74 3.87 21.02
N LEU A 349 -12.48 4.24 20.80
CA LEU A 349 -11.55 3.48 19.97
C LEU A 349 -11.23 2.09 20.53
N ASN A 350 -11.47 1.87 21.82
CA ASN A 350 -11.33 0.58 22.49
C ASN A 350 -12.63 -0.22 22.54
N SER A 351 -13.72 0.34 22.00
CA SER A 351 -15.00 -0.34 21.90
C SER A 351 -14.84 -1.69 21.21
N ILE A 352 -15.70 -2.62 21.63
CA ILE A 352 -15.84 -3.95 21.03
C ILE A 352 -17.02 -4.01 20.04
N GLU A 353 -17.70 -2.88 19.88
CA GLU A 353 -18.92 -2.74 19.09
C GLU A 353 -18.64 -1.86 17.87
N LEU A 354 -19.27 -2.22 16.74
CA LEU A 354 -19.30 -1.37 15.57
C LEU A 354 -20.29 -0.22 15.80
N ILE A 355 -19.97 0.95 15.29
CA ILE A 355 -20.88 2.10 15.27
C ILE A 355 -21.85 1.91 14.10
N SER A 356 -23.14 2.20 14.26
CA SER A 356 -24.05 2.20 13.12
C SER A 356 -23.61 3.27 12.09
N PRO A 357 -23.84 3.09 10.79
CA PRO A 357 -23.53 4.13 9.80
C PRO A 357 -24.19 5.48 10.11
N GLU A 358 -25.39 5.46 10.69
CA GLU A 358 -26.16 6.64 11.09
C GLU A 358 -25.55 7.37 12.30
N ASP A 359 -25.05 6.61 13.27
CA ASP A 359 -24.47 7.14 14.51
C ASP A 359 -22.96 7.42 14.41
N TYR A 360 -22.33 7.02 13.30
CA TYR A 360 -20.92 7.33 13.01
C TYR A 360 -20.67 8.83 13.00
#